data_AF-A0A9X3K1D2-F1
#
_entry.id   AF-A0A9X3K1D2-F1
#
_cell.length_a   1.000
_cell.length_b   1.000
_cell.length_c   1.000
_cell.angle_alpha   90.00
_cell.angle_beta   90.00
_cell.angle_gamma   90.00
#
_symmetry.space_group_name_H-M   'P 1'
#
loop_
_entity.id
_entity.type
_entity.pdbx_description
1 polymer ?
#
loop_
_entity_poly.entity_id
_entity_poly.type
_entity_poly.pdbx_seq_one_letter_code
_entity_poly.pdbx_strand_id
1 'polypeptide(L)' 'MTVKFIEPAQVGTTYNVDEIATFDEETEAKLIEGKVAVDHKLPKPKGEQQPAA' A
#
# COMPACT_ATOMS: atom_id res chain seq x y z
N MET A 1 -3.80 1.28 6.70
CA MET A 1 -4.55 1.59 5.48
C MET A 1 -3.76 1.08 4.28
N THR A 2 -3.88 1.66 3.09
CA THR A 2 -3.08 1.25 1.93
C THR A 2 -1.89 2.20 1.78
N VAL A 3 -0.69 1.64 1.61
CA VAL A 3 0.54 2.40 1.37
C VAL A 3 1.13 2.03 0.03
N LYS A 4 1.87 2.96 -0.56
CA LYS A 4 2.70 2.74 -1.74
C LYS A 4 4.16 2.79 -1.33
N PHE A 5 4.90 1.72 -1.59
CA PHE A 5 6.33 1.66 -1.30
C PHE A 5 7.11 2.57 -2.24
N ILE A 6 7.99 3.40 -1.68
CA ILE A 6 8.89 4.26 -2.45
C ILE A 6 10.31 3.69 -2.52
N GLU A 7 10.61 2.72 -1.66
CA GLU A 7 11.86 1.94 -1.66
C GLU A 7 11.52 0.46 -1.38
N PRO A 8 12.38 -0.50 -1.77
CA PRO A 8 12.14 -1.91 -1.47
C PRO A 8 12.14 -2.15 0.04
N ALA A 9 11.12 -2.82 0.55
CA ALA A 9 10.93 -3.06 1.98
C ALA A 9 10.61 -4.53 2.24
N GLN A 10 10.96 -5.02 3.43
CA GLN A 10 10.57 -6.36 3.87
C GLN A 10 9.67 -6.26 5.11
N VAL A 11 8.40 -6.64 4.96
CA VAL A 11 7.39 -6.64 6.02
C VAL A 11 6.69 -8.00 6.01
N GLY A 12 7.36 -9.01 6.54
CA GLY A 12 6.96 -10.42 6.39
C GLY A 12 7.24 -10.99 5.00
N THR A 13 6.96 -10.22 3.94
CA THR A 13 7.34 -10.49 2.55
C THR A 13 8.13 -9.33 1.97
N THR A 14 8.82 -9.55 0.85
CA THR A 14 9.52 -8.48 0.13
C THR A 14 8.52 -7.71 -0.74
N TYR A 15 8.55 -6.39 -0.65
CA TYR A 15 7.80 -5.45 -1.48
C TYR A 15 8.78 -4.59 -2.27
N ASN A 16 8.51 -4.41 -3.56
CA ASN A 16 9.30 -3.59 -4.46
C ASN A 16 8.82 -2.13 -4.48
N VAL A 17 9.62 -1.27 -5.10
CA VAL A 17 9.25 0.11 -5.37
C VAL A 17 7.96 0.15 -6.20
N ASP A 18 7.11 1.13 -5.89
CA ASP A 18 5.78 1.33 -6.47
C ASP A 18 4.74 0.24 -6.15
N GLU A 19 5.08 -0.81 -5.40
CA GLU A 19 4.08 -1.76 -4.93
C GLU A 19 3.12 -1.12 -3.93
N ILE A 20 1.87 -1.56 -4.01
CA ILE A 20 0.78 -1.08 -3.15
C ILE A 20 0.34 -2.24 -2.27
N ALA A 21 0.39 -2.03 -0.97
CA ALA A 21 -0.03 -3.05 0.00
C ALA A 21 -0.88 -2.42 1.10
N THR A 22 -1.69 -3.26 1.74
CA THR A 22 -2.55 -2.84 2.84
C THR A 22 -1.99 -3.35 4.15
N PHE A 23 -1.86 -2.45 5.11
CA PHE A 23 -1.38 -2.73 6.46
C PHE A 23 -2.33 -2.14 7.51
N ASP A 24 -2.15 -2.54 8.75
CA ASP A 24 -2.71 -1.87 9.93
C ASP A 24 -2.11 -0.45 10.11
N GLU A 25 -2.79 0.38 10.90
CA GLU A 25 -2.40 1.77 11.15
C GLU A 25 -1.03 1.90 11.83
N GLU A 26 -0.66 0.94 12.69
CA GLU A 26 0.64 0.96 13.37
C GLU A 26 1.80 0.70 12.39
N THR A 27 1.65 -0.33 11.55
CA THR A 27 2.65 -0.67 10.53
C THR A 27 2.75 0.40 9.46
N GLU A 28 1.61 0.96 9.03
CA GLU A 28 1.59 2.11 8.12
C GLU A 28 2.40 3.29 8.67
N ALA A 29 2.13 3.69 9.93
CA ALA A 29 2.82 4.81 10.55
C ALA A 29 4.34 4.58 10.60
N LYS A 30 4.79 3.36 10.93
CA LYS A 30 6.21 2.97 10.91
C LYS A 30 6.83 3.07 9.51
N LEU A 31 6.11 2.61 8.48
CA LEU A 31 6.58 2.65 7.09
C LEU A 31 6.69 4.08 6.55
N ILE A 32 5.72 4.94 6.89
CA ILE A 32 5.72 6.35 6.49
C ILE A 32 6.77 7.15 7.27
N GLU A 33 6.88 6.95 8.59
CA GLU A 33 7.88 7.58 9.44
C GLU A 33 9.30 7.19 9.00
N GLY A 34 9.50 5.92 8.66
CA GLY A 34 10.75 5.40 8.10
C GLY A 34 11.04 5.85 6.66
N LYS A 35 10.14 6.62 6.03
CA LYS A 35 10.25 7.07 4.63
C LYS A 35 10.42 5.92 3.62
N VAL A 36 9.86 4.75 3.94
CA VAL A 36 9.91 3.57 3.07
C VAL A 36 8.65 3.47 2.20
N ALA A 37 7.54 4.01 2.69
CA ALA A 37 6.28 4.06 1.98
C ALA A 37 5.57 5.41 2.19
N VAL A 38 4.55 5.68 1.36
CA VAL A 38 3.68 6.85 1.47
C VAL A 38 2.21 6.43 1.56
N ASP A 39 1.38 7.23 2.23
CA ASP A 39 -0.08 7.02 2.26
C ASP A 39 -0.59 6.95 0.82
N HIS A 40 -1.21 5.82 0.47
CA HIS A 40 -1.81 5.61 -0.82
C HIS A 40 -3.31 5.42 -0.65
N LYS A 41 -4.02 6.54 -0.64
CA LYS A 41 -5.47 6.54 -0.78
C LYS A 41 -5.82 6.13 -2.20
N LEU A 42 -6.04 4.84 -2.40
CA LEU A 42 -6.78 4.36 -3.56
C LEU A 42 -8.09 5.16 -3.61
N PRO A 43 -8.39 5.87 -4.72
CA PRO A 43 -9.71 6.41 -4.88
C PRO A 43 -10.67 5.23 -4.73
N LYS A 44 -11.58 5.31 -3.74
CA LYS A 44 -12.62 4.28 -3.54
C LYS A 44 -13.16 3.94 -4.92
N PRO A 45 -13.18 2.67 -5.34
CA PRO A 45 -13.66 2.33 -6.67
C PRO A 45 -15.08 2.88 -6.77
N LYS A 46 -15.25 3.88 -7.63
CA LYS A 46 -16.58 4.40 -7.96
C LYS A 46 -17.17 3.41 -8.95
N GLY A 47 -17.55 2.23 -8.44
CA GLY A 47 -18.29 1.19 -9.13
C GLY A 47 -17.66 0.71 -10.45
N GLU A 48 -16.79 -0.30 -10.38
CA GLU A 48 -16.66 -1.25 -11.48
C GLU A 48 -17.00 -2.63 -10.94
N GLN A 49 -18.31 -2.93 -10.97
CA GLN A 49 -18.77 -4.27 -11.28
C GLN A 49 -18.20 -4.60 -12.66
N GLN A 50 -17.12 -5.38 -12.71
CA GLN A 50 -16.81 -6.14 -13.90
C GLN A 50 -17.22 -7.58 -13.61
N PRO A 51 -18.45 -8.01 -13.98
CA PRO A 51 -18.69 -9.43 -14.15
C PRO A 51 -17.82 -9.88 -15.33
N ALA A 52 -16.91 -10.83 -15.09
CA ALA A 52 -16.25 -11.54 -16.18
C ALA A 52 -17.33 -12.26 -17.00
N ALA A 53 -17.32 -11.98 -18.30
CA ALA A 53 -18.21 -12.55 -19.32
C ALA A 53 -17.94 -14.01 -19.60
#